data_AF-A0A928V6L6-F1
#
_entry.id   AF-A0A928V6L6-F1
#
_cell.length_a   1.000
_cell.length_b   1.000
_cell.length_c   1.000
_cell.angle_alpha   90.00
_cell.angle_beta   90.00
_cell.angle_gamma   90.00
#
_symmetry.space_group_name_H-M   'P 1'
#
loop_
_entity.id
_entity.type
_entity.pdbx_description
1 polymer ?
#
loop_
_entity_poly.entity_id
_entity_poly.type
_entity_poly.pdbx_seq_one_letter_code
_entity_poly.pdbx_strand_id
1 'polypeptide(L)'
;MNNTERDLRLEMLNSLLTTPHRKLEQVAEIHKLIVELDPIFYGHLAIWYQRNGDVRDHKEVFIAHLLTSNLTEHRNAGFVMLQELPPYQVARVVDFMKQQRNKLPRSARTAVQRYLKARESNPELFDRAALRGRKAMKHLYASLHIKPDERANAILFRDQPPVGSLAEVLKQLAKTDSAAEQARLIVEFRLPYTIAVGAVKQLTPTVLVALINSMTSQEVINNLKSIKARGAMDHPEVKALIDAKLDEASKGSRVSAFKAQIAADAVELDSETVARLENVTNEQVKRRGVITRSTALFVDKSGSMQNAIELGKQLAALISGITQAELFVYAFDTMPYTVTAQGKELTDWERAFQHINAGGGTSIGCALEAMRKKRQIVDQILIVTDEGENSAPYFGEVYKTYCQEFSITPNVVIVRVGGYGNWLESQLKKQLTPVETFAFTGDYYSLPNLVPFLTRPSRLELLMEILDTALPVRNNN
;
A
#
# COMPACT_ATOMS: atom_id res chain seq x y z
N MET A 1 -14.78 10.61 -25.67
CA MET A 1 -14.70 10.49 -24.21
C MET A 1 -15.40 11.69 -23.61
N ASN A 2 -16.50 11.49 -22.90
CA ASN A 2 -17.24 12.58 -22.27
C ASN A 2 -16.42 13.17 -21.11
N ASN A 3 -16.49 14.48 -20.83
CA ASN A 3 -15.76 15.09 -19.72
C ASN A 3 -16.12 14.42 -18.38
N THR A 4 -17.39 14.02 -18.21
CA THR A 4 -17.88 13.27 -17.05
C THR A 4 -17.18 11.92 -16.86
N GLU A 5 -16.87 11.18 -17.93
CA GLU A 5 -16.14 9.91 -17.85
C GLU A 5 -14.68 10.14 -17.43
N ARG A 6 -14.05 11.21 -17.95
CA ARG A 6 -12.66 11.56 -17.59
C ARG A 6 -12.54 11.95 -16.12
N ASP A 7 -13.51 12.70 -15.59
CA ASP A 7 -13.58 13.11 -14.20
C ASP A 7 -13.86 11.92 -13.27
N LEU A 8 -14.75 11.00 -13.66
CA LEU A 8 -15.01 9.80 -12.87
C LEU A 8 -13.81 8.86 -12.79
N ARG A 9 -13.08 8.67 -13.90
CA ARG A 9 -11.82 7.91 -13.89
C ARG A 9 -10.77 8.58 -12.99
N LEU A 10 -10.75 9.92 -12.88
CA LEU A 10 -9.85 10.63 -11.94
C LEU A 10 -10.23 10.30 -10.51
N GLU A 11 -11.49 10.50 -10.18
CA GLU A 11 -12.01 10.30 -8.84
C GLU A 11 -11.77 8.86 -8.38
N MET A 12 -11.95 7.89 -9.27
CA MET A 12 -11.62 6.51 -8.99
C MET A 12 -10.12 6.32 -8.71
N LEU A 13 -9.24 6.81 -9.59
CA LEU A 13 -7.78 6.69 -9.38
C LEU A 13 -7.34 7.36 -8.07
N ASN A 14 -7.92 8.50 -7.72
CA ASN A 14 -7.67 9.20 -6.47
C ASN A 14 -8.17 8.38 -5.27
N SER A 15 -9.32 7.72 -5.39
CA SER A 15 -9.85 6.88 -4.32
C SER A 15 -8.89 5.74 -3.96
N LEU A 16 -8.18 5.17 -4.96
CA LEU A 16 -7.20 4.08 -4.77
C LEU A 16 -5.99 4.46 -3.91
N LEU A 17 -5.84 5.76 -3.68
CA LEU A 17 -4.77 6.36 -2.91
C LEU A 17 -5.17 6.63 -1.46
N THR A 18 -6.44 6.39 -1.14
CA THR A 18 -6.94 6.42 0.22
C THR A 18 -6.94 5.01 0.81
N THR A 19 -6.76 4.91 2.12
CA THR A 19 -6.90 3.64 2.83
C THR A 19 -8.17 3.70 3.68
N PRO A 20 -9.21 2.93 3.36
CA PRO A 20 -10.47 2.95 4.12
C PRO A 20 -10.36 2.25 5.49
N HIS A 21 -9.19 1.76 5.90
CA HIS A 21 -8.94 1.08 7.18
C HIS A 21 -10.01 0.03 7.55
N ARG A 22 -10.39 -0.82 6.60
CA ARG A 22 -11.43 -1.87 6.69
C ARG A 22 -12.88 -1.36 6.69
N LYS A 23 -13.11 -0.07 6.51
CA LYS A 23 -14.44 0.54 6.29
C LYS A 23 -14.74 0.57 4.80
N LEU A 24 -14.95 -0.61 4.23
CA LEU A 24 -15.12 -0.80 2.78
C LEU A 24 -16.28 0.03 2.21
N GLU A 25 -17.26 0.41 3.03
CA GLU A 25 -18.37 1.30 2.71
C GLU A 25 -17.90 2.70 2.23
N GLN A 26 -16.76 3.19 2.72
CA GLN A 26 -16.25 4.53 2.38
C GLN A 26 -15.83 4.65 0.91
N VAL A 27 -15.47 3.53 0.28
CA VAL A 27 -15.06 3.46 -1.13
C VAL A 27 -16.08 2.71 -1.99
N ALA A 28 -17.17 2.21 -1.39
CA ALA A 28 -18.16 1.40 -2.11
C ALA A 28 -18.89 2.20 -3.19
N GLU A 29 -19.25 3.45 -2.90
CA GLU A 29 -20.03 4.31 -3.81
C GLU A 29 -19.25 4.64 -5.10
N ILE A 30 -17.98 5.03 -4.99
CA ILE A 30 -17.16 5.34 -6.18
C ILE A 30 -16.95 4.09 -7.05
N HIS A 31 -16.69 2.93 -6.43
CA HIS A 31 -16.56 1.66 -7.15
C HIS A 31 -17.87 1.26 -7.84
N LYS A 32 -19.02 1.49 -7.21
CA LYS A 32 -20.34 1.24 -7.79
C LYS A 32 -20.61 2.16 -8.99
N LEU A 33 -20.33 3.45 -8.83
CA LEU A 33 -20.56 4.45 -9.87
C LEU A 33 -19.76 4.13 -11.14
N ILE A 34 -18.47 3.81 -10.99
CA ILE A 34 -17.62 3.54 -12.15
C ILE A 34 -17.92 2.19 -12.82
N VAL A 35 -18.30 1.14 -12.07
CA VAL A 35 -18.67 -0.14 -12.71
C VAL A 35 -19.98 -0.03 -13.50
N GLU A 36 -20.85 0.92 -13.14
CA GLU A 36 -22.10 1.19 -13.85
C GLU A 36 -21.88 2.09 -15.07
N LEU A 37 -21.05 3.14 -14.95
CA LEU A 37 -20.82 4.11 -16.02
C LEU A 37 -19.73 3.70 -17.01
N ASP A 38 -18.67 3.02 -16.55
CA ASP A 38 -17.53 2.61 -17.37
C ASP A 38 -17.03 1.20 -16.99
N PRO A 39 -17.86 0.17 -17.27
CA PRO A 39 -17.56 -1.20 -16.87
C PRO A 39 -16.26 -1.73 -17.49
N ILE A 40 -15.97 -1.38 -18.76
CA ILE A 40 -14.76 -1.86 -19.44
C ILE A 40 -13.53 -1.39 -18.67
N PHE A 41 -13.40 -0.07 -18.44
CA PHE A 41 -12.27 0.46 -17.68
C PHE A 41 -12.18 -0.15 -16.28
N TYR A 42 -13.32 -0.31 -15.59
CA TYR A 42 -13.33 -0.88 -14.24
C TYR A 42 -12.79 -2.30 -14.17
N GLY A 43 -13.17 -3.17 -15.11
CA GLY A 43 -12.68 -4.55 -15.17
C GLY A 43 -11.16 -4.59 -15.29
N HIS A 44 -10.63 -3.82 -16.24
CA HIS A 44 -9.20 -3.71 -16.51
C HIS A 44 -8.43 -3.09 -15.33
N LEU A 45 -8.98 -2.02 -14.75
CA LEU A 45 -8.43 -1.36 -13.57
C LEU A 45 -8.32 -2.33 -12.38
N ALA A 46 -9.32 -3.19 -12.17
CA ALA A 46 -9.29 -4.16 -11.08
C ALA A 46 -8.08 -5.14 -11.20
N ILE A 47 -7.77 -5.59 -12.42
CA ILE A 47 -6.62 -6.47 -12.68
C ILE A 47 -5.31 -5.71 -12.57
N TRP A 48 -5.25 -4.52 -13.15
CA TRP A 48 -4.08 -3.66 -13.03
C TRP A 48 -3.77 -3.36 -11.56
N TYR A 49 -4.80 -3.02 -10.77
CA TYR A 49 -4.66 -2.71 -9.35
C TYR A 49 -4.30 -3.93 -8.49
N GLN A 50 -4.80 -5.12 -8.86
CA GLN A 50 -4.39 -6.37 -8.18
C GLN A 50 -2.87 -6.57 -8.25
N ARG A 51 -2.25 -6.20 -9.38
CA ARG A 51 -0.81 -6.32 -9.65
C ARG A 51 0.01 -5.15 -9.08
N ASN A 52 -0.50 -3.92 -9.18
CA ASN A 52 0.28 -2.71 -8.90
C ASN A 52 -0.08 -2.02 -7.58
N GLY A 53 -1.28 -2.23 -7.04
CA GLY A 53 -1.78 -1.55 -5.84
C GLY A 53 -1.41 -2.26 -4.54
N ASP A 54 -1.28 -1.50 -3.44
CA ASP A 54 -0.98 -2.03 -2.10
C ASP A 54 -2.18 -2.12 -1.17
N VAL A 55 -3.20 -1.29 -1.39
CA VAL A 55 -4.31 -1.18 -0.45
C VAL A 55 -5.23 -2.38 -0.63
N ARG A 56 -5.15 -3.29 0.33
CA ARG A 56 -5.92 -4.56 0.34
C ARG A 56 -7.43 -4.35 0.23
N ASP A 57 -7.94 -3.31 0.87
CA ASP A 57 -9.38 -3.03 0.93
C ASP A 57 -9.95 -2.76 -0.48
N HIS A 58 -9.24 -2.02 -1.33
CA HIS A 58 -9.65 -1.83 -2.73
C HIS A 58 -9.66 -3.13 -3.53
N LYS A 59 -8.68 -4.03 -3.32
CA LYS A 59 -8.66 -5.35 -3.97
C LYS A 59 -9.91 -6.16 -3.60
N GLU A 60 -10.31 -6.12 -2.34
CA GLU A 60 -11.53 -6.79 -1.84
C GLU A 60 -12.79 -6.20 -2.49
N VAL A 61 -12.91 -4.88 -2.58
CA VAL A 61 -14.07 -4.19 -3.18
C VAL A 61 -14.16 -4.41 -4.69
N PHE A 62 -13.03 -4.40 -5.41
CA PHE A 62 -12.98 -4.74 -6.83
C PHE A 62 -13.54 -6.14 -7.08
N ILE A 63 -13.02 -7.15 -6.36
CA ILE A 63 -13.45 -8.54 -6.56
C ILE A 63 -14.95 -8.70 -6.28
N ALA A 64 -15.47 -8.06 -5.23
CA ALA A 64 -16.90 -8.09 -4.93
C ALA A 64 -17.78 -7.50 -6.06
N HIS A 65 -17.37 -6.37 -6.63
CA HIS A 65 -18.09 -5.76 -7.76
C HIS A 65 -17.98 -6.59 -9.03
N LEU A 66 -16.80 -7.13 -9.34
CA LEU A 66 -16.61 -8.01 -10.48
C LEU A 66 -17.49 -9.27 -10.41
N LEU A 67 -17.54 -9.91 -9.23
CA LEU A 67 -18.37 -11.11 -9.01
C LEU A 67 -19.87 -10.83 -9.07
N THR A 68 -20.30 -9.60 -8.75
CA THR A 68 -21.72 -9.20 -8.79
C THR A 68 -22.13 -8.49 -10.08
N SER A 69 -21.18 -8.23 -10.98
CA SER A 69 -21.36 -7.51 -12.23
C SER A 69 -22.28 -8.25 -13.21
N ASN A 70 -22.90 -7.48 -14.11
CA ASN A 70 -23.75 -7.99 -15.18
C ASN A 70 -22.93 -8.58 -16.35
N LEU A 71 -21.65 -8.19 -16.50
CA LEU A 71 -20.76 -8.72 -17.53
C LEU A 71 -20.17 -10.09 -17.13
N THR A 72 -20.09 -11.01 -18.09
CA THR A 72 -19.58 -12.37 -17.84
C THR A 72 -18.07 -12.37 -17.65
N GLU A 73 -17.38 -11.53 -18.41
CA GLU A 73 -15.94 -11.26 -18.38
C GLU A 73 -15.52 -10.81 -16.99
N HIS A 74 -16.29 -9.89 -16.38
CA HIS A 74 -16.07 -9.45 -15.00
C HIS A 74 -16.23 -10.58 -14.00
N ARG A 75 -17.31 -11.36 -14.11
CA ARG A 75 -17.54 -12.48 -13.20
C ARG A 75 -16.44 -13.53 -13.30
N ASN A 76 -15.92 -13.79 -14.51
CA ASN A 76 -14.79 -14.68 -14.73
C ASN A 76 -13.50 -14.10 -14.12
N ALA A 77 -13.24 -12.81 -14.33
CA ALA A 77 -12.08 -12.15 -13.76
C ALA A 77 -12.11 -12.18 -12.22
N GLY A 78 -13.21 -11.76 -11.62
CA GLY A 78 -13.42 -11.81 -10.17
C GLY A 78 -13.33 -13.23 -9.59
N PHE A 79 -13.77 -14.24 -10.35
CA PHE A 79 -13.62 -15.65 -9.97
C PHE A 79 -12.15 -16.04 -9.84
N VAL A 80 -11.32 -15.71 -10.84
CA VAL A 80 -9.90 -16.03 -10.87
C VAL A 80 -9.15 -15.28 -9.76
N MET A 81 -9.38 -13.97 -9.64
CA MET A 81 -8.74 -13.14 -8.61
C MET A 81 -9.04 -13.63 -7.18
N LEU A 82 -10.28 -14.08 -6.92
CA LEU A 82 -10.66 -14.60 -5.62
C LEU A 82 -9.83 -15.83 -5.21
N GLN A 83 -9.37 -16.64 -6.18
CA GLN A 83 -8.59 -17.86 -5.89
C GLN A 83 -7.24 -17.57 -5.23
N GLU A 84 -6.65 -16.40 -5.54
CA GLU A 84 -5.34 -15.96 -5.06
C GLU A 84 -5.38 -15.36 -3.65
N LEU A 85 -6.57 -15.00 -3.16
CA LEU A 85 -6.71 -14.35 -1.87
C LEU A 85 -6.45 -15.31 -0.70
N PRO A 86 -5.96 -14.80 0.45
CA PRO A 86 -5.96 -15.54 1.71
C PRO A 86 -7.39 -15.63 2.29
N PRO A 87 -7.67 -16.62 3.17
CA PRO A 87 -9.04 -16.91 3.63
C PRO A 87 -9.77 -15.73 4.27
N TYR A 88 -9.06 -14.89 5.02
CA TYR A 88 -9.66 -13.72 5.68
C TYR A 88 -10.14 -12.67 4.68
N GLN A 89 -9.47 -12.50 3.53
CA GLN A 89 -9.90 -11.56 2.49
C GLN A 89 -11.09 -12.13 1.72
N VAL A 90 -11.10 -13.44 1.45
CA VAL A 90 -12.28 -14.09 0.82
C VAL A 90 -13.52 -13.94 1.72
N ALA A 91 -13.38 -14.13 3.04
CA ALA A 91 -14.47 -13.88 3.98
C ALA A 91 -14.99 -12.44 3.90
N ARG A 92 -14.09 -11.45 3.86
CA ARG A 92 -14.48 -10.03 3.73
C ARG A 92 -15.17 -9.71 2.41
N VAL A 93 -14.69 -10.26 1.29
CA VAL A 93 -15.37 -10.11 -0.01
C VAL A 93 -16.80 -10.63 0.08
N VAL A 94 -16.99 -11.81 0.68
CA VAL A 94 -18.33 -12.40 0.88
C VAL A 94 -19.20 -11.54 1.79
N ASP A 95 -18.65 -11.04 2.90
CA ASP A 95 -19.38 -10.18 3.83
C ASP A 95 -19.78 -8.86 3.18
N PHE A 96 -18.86 -8.23 2.45
CA PHE A 96 -19.13 -7.01 1.69
C PHE A 96 -20.25 -7.23 0.65
N MET A 97 -20.20 -8.32 -0.11
CA MET A 97 -21.26 -8.68 -1.06
C MET A 97 -22.63 -8.86 -0.39
N LYS A 98 -22.66 -9.49 0.79
CA LYS A 98 -23.91 -9.69 1.55
C LYS A 98 -24.43 -8.39 2.16
N GLN A 99 -23.56 -7.58 2.75
CA GLN A 99 -23.93 -6.39 3.51
C GLN A 99 -24.19 -5.17 2.60
N GLN A 100 -23.31 -4.93 1.63
CA GLN A 100 -23.32 -3.70 0.82
C GLN A 100 -24.00 -3.91 -0.53
N ARG A 101 -23.89 -5.09 -1.13
CA ARG A 101 -24.55 -5.40 -2.42
C ARG A 101 -25.88 -6.11 -2.27
N ASN A 102 -26.21 -6.59 -1.06
CA ASN A 102 -27.35 -7.46 -0.78
C ASN A 102 -27.53 -8.59 -1.81
N LYS A 103 -26.40 -9.12 -2.32
CA LYS A 103 -26.39 -10.05 -3.45
C LYS A 103 -25.21 -11.00 -3.35
N LEU A 104 -25.49 -12.31 -3.43
CA LEU A 104 -24.48 -13.35 -3.56
C LEU A 104 -24.83 -14.28 -4.74
N PRO A 105 -24.35 -13.99 -5.96
CA PRO A 105 -24.70 -14.78 -7.13
C PRO A 105 -24.10 -16.19 -7.06
N ARG A 106 -24.71 -17.12 -7.81
CA ARG A 106 -24.23 -18.52 -7.89
C ARG A 106 -22.76 -18.59 -8.30
N SER A 107 -22.31 -17.75 -9.23
CA SER A 107 -20.91 -17.65 -9.64
C SER A 107 -19.95 -17.39 -8.46
N ALA A 108 -20.30 -16.47 -7.56
CA ALA A 108 -19.51 -16.15 -6.38
C ALA A 108 -19.50 -17.32 -5.38
N ARG A 109 -20.66 -17.95 -5.14
CA ARG A 109 -20.74 -19.16 -4.32
C ARG A 109 -19.86 -20.27 -4.89
N THR A 110 -19.90 -20.50 -6.20
CA THR A 110 -19.04 -21.48 -6.89
C THR A 110 -17.56 -21.12 -6.78
N ALA A 111 -17.20 -19.83 -6.87
CA ALA A 111 -15.83 -19.36 -6.69
C ALA A 111 -15.29 -19.72 -5.30
N VAL A 112 -16.08 -19.46 -4.25
CA VAL A 112 -15.70 -19.81 -2.87
C VAL A 112 -15.68 -21.33 -2.66
N GLN A 113 -16.63 -22.06 -3.23
CA GLN A 113 -16.64 -23.52 -3.15
C GLN A 113 -15.40 -24.13 -3.79
N ARG A 114 -14.99 -23.65 -4.98
CA ARG A 114 -13.78 -24.11 -5.65
C ARG A 114 -12.52 -23.72 -4.86
N TYR A 115 -12.50 -22.51 -4.30
CA TYR A 115 -11.44 -22.01 -3.44
C TYR A 115 -11.20 -22.91 -2.21
N LEU A 116 -12.28 -23.34 -1.55
CA LEU A 116 -12.23 -24.22 -0.38
C LEU A 116 -11.82 -25.65 -0.79
N LYS A 117 -12.45 -26.21 -1.84
CA LYS A 117 -12.12 -27.55 -2.35
C LYS A 117 -10.68 -27.69 -2.82
N ALA A 118 -10.14 -26.66 -3.50
CA ALA A 118 -8.75 -26.67 -3.93
C ALA A 118 -7.77 -26.70 -2.74
N ARG A 119 -8.17 -26.13 -1.59
CA ARG A 119 -7.39 -26.23 -0.35
C ARG A 119 -7.54 -27.60 0.28
N GLU A 120 -8.76 -28.11 0.39
CA GLU A 120 -9.05 -29.46 0.89
C GLU A 120 -8.30 -30.55 0.10
N SER A 121 -8.14 -30.39 -1.21
CA SER A 121 -7.42 -31.37 -2.04
C SER A 121 -5.93 -31.52 -1.70
N ASN A 122 -5.35 -30.58 -0.92
CA ASN A 122 -3.99 -30.67 -0.43
C ASN A 122 -3.96 -30.44 1.10
N PRO A 123 -3.80 -31.51 1.90
CA PRO A 123 -3.81 -31.41 3.37
C PRO A 123 -2.86 -30.36 3.95
N GLU A 124 -1.66 -30.20 3.37
CA GLU A 124 -0.68 -29.21 3.86
C GLU A 124 -1.14 -27.78 3.58
N LEU A 125 -1.68 -27.53 2.37
CA LEU A 125 -2.21 -26.23 1.99
C LEU A 125 -3.41 -25.85 2.87
N PHE A 126 -4.30 -26.80 3.11
CA PHE A 126 -5.45 -26.63 4.00
C PHE A 126 -4.99 -26.28 5.42
N ASP A 127 -4.11 -27.09 6.00
CA ASP A 127 -3.66 -26.93 7.38
C ASP A 127 -3.00 -25.58 7.60
N ARG A 128 -2.16 -25.12 6.66
CA ARG A 128 -1.53 -23.78 6.74
C ARG A 128 -2.56 -22.66 6.68
N ALA A 129 -3.56 -22.79 5.81
CA ALA A 129 -4.64 -21.82 5.71
C ALA A 129 -5.51 -21.81 6.97
N ALA A 130 -5.83 -22.98 7.52
CA ALA A 130 -6.62 -23.14 8.74
C ALA A 130 -5.89 -22.59 9.96
N LEU A 131 -4.57 -22.78 10.07
CA LEU A 131 -3.78 -22.31 11.19
C LEU A 131 -3.85 -20.78 11.38
N ARG A 132 -3.76 -20.02 10.28
CA ARG A 132 -3.85 -18.54 10.31
C ARG A 132 -5.29 -18.03 10.18
N GLY A 133 -6.16 -18.77 9.51
CA GLY A 133 -7.46 -18.32 9.02
C GLY A 133 -8.67 -19.07 9.58
N ARG A 134 -8.53 -19.86 10.66
CA ARG A 134 -9.57 -20.76 11.19
C ARG A 134 -10.96 -20.12 11.24
N LYS A 135 -11.07 -18.92 11.83
CA LYS A 135 -12.34 -18.19 11.97
C LYS A 135 -12.96 -17.84 10.60
N ALA A 136 -12.13 -17.30 9.69
CA ALA A 136 -12.57 -16.93 8.36
C ALA A 136 -13.01 -18.16 7.53
N MET A 137 -12.26 -19.25 7.59
CA MET A 137 -12.64 -20.49 6.89
C MET A 137 -13.93 -21.07 7.46
N LYS A 138 -14.06 -21.18 8.79
CA LYS A 138 -15.29 -21.64 9.45
C LYS A 138 -16.50 -20.79 9.03
N HIS A 139 -16.32 -19.47 8.99
CA HIS A 139 -17.33 -18.53 8.51
C HIS A 139 -17.71 -18.80 7.05
N LEU A 140 -16.75 -18.98 6.14
CA LEU A 140 -17.04 -19.27 4.72
C LEU A 140 -17.87 -20.55 4.54
N TYR A 141 -17.51 -21.64 5.23
CA TYR A 141 -18.28 -22.90 5.18
C TYR A 141 -19.70 -22.71 5.73
N ALA A 142 -19.84 -22.08 6.89
CA ALA A 142 -21.14 -21.90 7.56
C ALA A 142 -22.05 -20.92 6.81
N SER A 143 -21.53 -19.73 6.50
CA SER A 143 -22.23 -18.62 5.85
C SER A 143 -22.71 -18.96 4.44
N LEU A 144 -22.03 -19.91 3.77
CA LEU A 144 -22.40 -20.40 2.45
C LEU A 144 -22.97 -21.81 2.48
N HIS A 145 -23.21 -22.45 3.62
CA HIS A 145 -23.70 -23.84 3.67
C HIS A 145 -22.92 -24.77 2.73
N ILE A 146 -21.58 -24.69 2.75
CA ILE A 146 -20.70 -25.58 1.98
C ILE A 146 -20.33 -26.72 2.93
N LYS A 147 -20.50 -27.96 2.48
CA LYS A 147 -20.13 -29.14 3.26
C LYS A 147 -18.59 -29.27 3.27
N PRO A 148 -17.92 -29.19 4.44
CA PRO A 148 -16.49 -29.48 4.54
C PRO A 148 -16.22 -30.97 4.36
N ASP A 149 -15.00 -31.31 3.93
CA ASP A 149 -14.52 -32.68 3.99
C ASP A 149 -14.27 -33.15 5.44
N GLU A 150 -13.88 -34.41 5.63
CA GLU A 150 -13.67 -34.97 6.97
C GLU A 150 -12.56 -34.26 7.74
N ARG A 151 -11.44 -33.93 7.08
CA ARG A 151 -10.29 -33.25 7.71
C ARG A 151 -10.63 -31.82 8.12
N ALA A 152 -11.26 -31.07 7.23
CA ALA A 152 -11.71 -29.71 7.47
C ALA A 152 -12.77 -29.67 8.57
N ASN A 153 -13.68 -30.64 8.60
CA ASN A 153 -14.65 -30.77 9.67
C ASN A 153 -13.98 -31.04 11.03
N ALA A 154 -13.02 -31.97 11.05
CA ALA A 154 -12.30 -32.35 12.26
C ALA A 154 -11.50 -31.15 12.84
N ILE A 155 -10.79 -30.41 11.99
CA ILE A 155 -9.96 -29.26 12.38
C ILE A 155 -10.81 -28.01 12.71
N LEU A 156 -11.74 -27.62 11.84
CA LEU A 156 -12.44 -26.33 11.97
C LEU A 156 -13.64 -26.37 12.93
N PHE A 157 -14.36 -27.49 12.98
CA PHE A 157 -15.66 -27.59 13.67
C PHE A 157 -15.62 -28.50 14.90
N ARG A 158 -14.96 -29.66 14.84
CA ARG A 158 -14.95 -30.65 15.95
C ARG A 158 -13.81 -30.47 16.95
N ASP A 159 -12.80 -29.66 16.61
CA ASP A 159 -11.57 -29.50 17.39
C ASP A 159 -10.82 -30.82 17.67
N GLN A 160 -10.94 -31.78 16.75
CA GLN A 160 -10.28 -33.08 16.76
C GLN A 160 -9.29 -33.15 15.59
N PRO A 161 -8.16 -32.42 15.64
CA PRO A 161 -7.23 -32.37 14.52
C PRO A 161 -6.65 -33.78 14.24
N PRO A 162 -6.60 -34.23 12.98
CA PRO A 162 -6.02 -35.54 12.65
C PRO A 162 -4.51 -35.60 12.97
N VAL A 163 -4.01 -36.81 13.18
CA VAL A 163 -2.58 -37.07 13.38
C VAL A 163 -1.76 -36.51 12.21
N GLY A 164 -0.66 -35.84 12.52
CA GLY A 164 0.22 -35.19 11.53
C GLY A 164 -0.31 -33.86 10.98
N SER A 165 -1.46 -33.36 11.46
CA SER A 165 -1.93 -32.02 11.08
C SER A 165 -1.18 -30.91 11.82
N LEU A 166 -1.05 -29.73 11.20
CA LEU A 166 -0.43 -28.57 11.87
C LEU A 166 -1.20 -28.12 13.13
N ALA A 167 -2.51 -28.34 13.14
CA ALA A 167 -3.34 -28.06 14.31
C ALA A 167 -3.03 -29.01 15.48
N GLU A 168 -2.72 -30.28 15.21
CA GLU A 168 -2.28 -31.23 16.24
C GLU A 168 -0.86 -30.90 16.71
N VAL A 169 0.06 -30.57 15.79
CA VAL A 169 1.41 -30.10 16.15
C VAL A 169 1.34 -28.87 17.07
N LEU A 170 0.42 -27.93 16.83
CA LEU A 170 0.22 -26.78 17.71
C LEU A 170 -0.27 -27.21 19.11
N LYS A 171 -1.16 -28.21 19.20
CA LYS A 171 -1.60 -28.78 20.48
C LYS A 171 -0.44 -29.46 21.21
N GLN A 172 0.47 -30.12 20.50
CA GLN A 172 1.68 -30.72 21.06
C GLN A 172 2.64 -29.63 21.57
N LEU A 173 2.89 -28.59 20.77
CA LEU A 173 3.73 -27.46 21.15
C LEU A 173 3.28 -26.82 22.47
N ALA A 174 1.97 -26.64 22.64
CA ALA A 174 1.39 -26.06 23.86
C ALA A 174 1.48 -26.97 25.09
N LYS A 175 1.54 -28.30 24.90
CA LYS A 175 1.65 -29.27 25.99
C LYS A 175 3.09 -29.48 26.45
N THR A 176 4.03 -29.44 25.53
CA THR A 176 5.45 -29.71 25.79
C THR A 176 6.12 -28.62 26.64
N ASP A 177 6.88 -29.03 27.66
CA ASP A 177 7.64 -28.14 28.55
C ASP A 177 9.12 -27.96 28.14
N SER A 178 9.65 -28.82 27.27
CA SER A 178 11.04 -28.73 26.80
C SER A 178 11.21 -27.66 25.72
N ALA A 179 12.08 -26.68 25.98
CA ALA A 179 12.44 -25.63 25.03
C ALA A 179 13.07 -26.18 23.73
N ALA A 180 13.89 -27.23 23.83
CA ALA A 180 14.52 -27.85 22.66
C ALA A 180 13.48 -28.53 21.76
N GLU A 181 12.49 -29.18 22.36
CA GLU A 181 11.42 -29.84 21.62
C GLU A 181 10.46 -28.81 21.01
N GLN A 182 10.14 -27.72 21.73
CA GLN A 182 9.39 -26.60 21.16
C GLN A 182 10.10 -25.98 19.96
N ALA A 183 11.42 -25.75 20.06
CA ALA A 183 12.23 -25.23 18.97
C ALA A 183 12.25 -26.18 17.76
N ARG A 184 12.38 -27.50 17.99
CA ARG A 184 12.32 -28.52 16.95
C ARG A 184 11.00 -28.46 16.17
N LEU A 185 9.87 -28.47 16.88
CA LEU A 185 8.53 -28.43 16.27
C LEU A 185 8.32 -27.15 15.45
N ILE A 186 8.82 -26.01 15.94
CA ILE A 186 8.71 -24.73 15.23
C ILE A 186 9.47 -24.77 13.90
N VAL A 187 10.70 -25.29 13.89
CA VAL A 187 11.54 -25.35 12.69
C VAL A 187 11.04 -26.41 11.71
N GLU A 188 10.74 -27.62 12.20
CA GLU A 188 10.30 -28.76 11.39
C GLU A 188 9.01 -28.45 10.63
N PHE A 189 8.02 -27.89 11.34
CA PHE A 189 6.71 -27.58 10.76
C PHE A 189 6.57 -26.12 10.28
N ARG A 190 7.65 -25.32 10.40
CA ARG A 190 7.70 -23.89 10.03
C ARG A 190 6.50 -23.10 10.54
N LEU A 191 6.27 -23.19 11.85
CA LEU A 191 5.09 -22.60 12.47
C LEU A 191 5.14 -21.05 12.39
N PRO A 192 4.05 -20.38 11.99
CA PRO A 192 4.02 -18.92 11.95
C PRO A 192 4.24 -18.30 13.33
N TYR A 193 5.10 -17.29 13.40
CA TYR A 193 5.47 -16.59 14.65
C TYR A 193 4.27 -16.22 15.51
N THR A 194 3.28 -15.55 14.93
CA THR A 194 2.11 -15.04 15.68
C THR A 194 1.26 -16.14 16.30
N ILE A 195 1.30 -17.35 15.75
CA ILE A 195 0.56 -18.50 16.26
C ILE A 195 1.43 -19.25 17.28
N ALA A 196 2.70 -19.50 16.95
CA ALA A 196 3.62 -20.22 17.81
C ALA A 196 3.87 -19.49 19.13
N VAL A 197 4.06 -18.16 19.12
CA VAL A 197 4.25 -17.35 20.33
C VAL A 197 3.06 -17.46 21.30
N GLY A 198 1.84 -17.60 20.79
CA GLY A 198 0.66 -17.77 21.64
C GLY A 198 0.53 -19.16 22.26
N ALA A 199 1.22 -20.16 21.71
CA ALA A 199 1.18 -21.54 22.19
C ALA A 199 2.37 -21.89 23.10
N VAL A 200 3.49 -21.19 22.97
CA VAL A 200 4.69 -21.40 23.80
C VAL A 200 4.48 -20.82 25.20
N LYS A 201 4.82 -21.59 26.25
CA LYS A 201 4.71 -21.16 27.66
C LYS A 201 5.81 -20.16 28.07
N GLN A 202 7.05 -20.40 27.64
CA GLN A 202 8.21 -19.55 27.96
C GLN A 202 9.06 -19.32 26.70
N LEU A 203 9.39 -18.06 26.44
CA LEU A 203 10.27 -17.67 25.35
C LEU A 203 11.72 -17.75 25.82
N THR A 204 12.34 -18.91 25.61
CA THR A 204 13.79 -19.09 25.79
C THR A 204 14.55 -18.60 24.54
N PRO A 205 15.85 -18.26 24.64
CA PRO A 205 16.66 -17.90 23.48
C PRO A 205 16.61 -18.93 22.35
N THR A 206 16.64 -20.23 22.68
CA THR A 206 16.53 -21.33 21.70
C THR A 206 15.22 -21.28 20.90
N VAL A 207 14.09 -21.06 21.58
CA VAL A 207 12.78 -20.95 20.93
C VAL A 207 12.70 -19.68 20.10
N LEU A 208 13.28 -18.57 20.56
CA LEU A 208 13.30 -17.30 19.85
C LEU A 208 14.10 -17.39 18.54
N VAL A 209 15.27 -18.05 18.55
CA VAL A 209 16.04 -18.37 17.34
C VAL A 209 15.21 -19.21 16.36
N ALA A 210 14.57 -20.29 16.85
CA ALA A 210 13.74 -21.16 16.02
C ALA A 210 12.56 -20.43 15.37
N LEU A 211 11.92 -19.54 16.14
CA LEU A 211 10.85 -18.68 15.67
C LEU A 211 11.32 -17.76 14.55
N ILE A 212 12.40 -16.99 14.78
CA ILE A 212 12.91 -16.02 13.81
C ILE A 212 13.42 -16.73 12.54
N ASN A 213 14.08 -17.88 12.69
CA ASN A 213 14.55 -18.67 11.55
C ASN A 213 13.39 -19.15 10.66
N SER A 214 12.23 -19.42 11.25
CA SER A 214 11.02 -19.87 10.55
C SER A 214 10.22 -18.71 9.94
N MET A 215 10.55 -17.45 10.26
CA MET A 215 9.84 -16.27 9.75
C MET A 215 10.28 -15.88 8.34
N THR A 216 9.33 -15.40 7.56
CA THR A 216 9.64 -14.65 6.34
C THR A 216 10.16 -13.26 6.67
N SER A 217 10.94 -12.64 5.77
CA SER A 217 11.46 -11.28 5.95
C SER A 217 10.37 -10.26 6.27
N GLN A 218 9.20 -10.35 5.62
CA GLN A 218 8.06 -9.48 5.90
C GLN A 218 7.44 -9.77 7.28
N GLU A 219 7.41 -11.02 7.74
CA GLU A 219 6.95 -11.35 9.09
C GLU A 219 7.90 -10.78 10.14
N VAL A 220 9.22 -10.79 9.90
CA VAL A 220 10.20 -10.16 10.79
C VAL A 220 9.89 -8.67 10.90
N ILE A 221 9.83 -7.94 9.78
CA ILE A 221 9.50 -6.51 9.74
C ILE A 221 8.20 -6.20 10.49
N ASN A 222 7.13 -6.95 10.21
CA ASN A 222 5.82 -6.74 10.85
C ASN A 222 5.81 -6.97 12.37
N ASN A 223 6.76 -7.76 12.88
CA ASN A 223 6.80 -8.14 14.29
C ASN A 223 8.03 -7.60 15.02
N LEU A 224 8.81 -6.68 14.44
CA LEU A 224 10.04 -6.14 15.06
C LEU A 224 9.81 -5.62 16.48
N LYS A 225 8.72 -4.88 16.71
CA LYS A 225 8.35 -4.41 18.07
C LYS A 225 8.18 -5.57 19.06
N SER A 226 7.50 -6.63 18.62
CA SER A 226 7.23 -7.83 19.41
C SER A 226 8.50 -8.64 19.68
N ILE A 227 9.39 -8.71 18.69
CA ILE A 227 10.69 -9.37 18.74
C ILE A 227 11.63 -8.63 19.70
N LYS A 228 11.75 -7.30 19.58
CA LYS A 228 12.56 -6.46 20.47
C LYS A 228 12.08 -6.55 21.91
N ALA A 229 10.77 -6.42 22.14
CA ALA A 229 10.18 -6.51 23.49
C ALA A 229 10.43 -7.87 24.19
N ARG A 230 10.85 -8.89 23.44
CA ARG A 230 11.20 -10.23 23.95
C ARG A 230 12.71 -10.45 24.11
N GLY A 231 13.53 -9.40 23.99
CA GLY A 231 14.98 -9.47 24.19
C GLY A 231 15.77 -10.08 23.03
N ALA A 232 15.14 -10.24 21.85
CA ALA A 232 15.81 -10.84 20.70
C ALA A 232 17.04 -10.05 20.23
N MET A 233 16.99 -8.72 20.35
CA MET A 233 18.05 -7.83 19.89
C MET A 233 19.24 -7.77 20.86
N ASP A 234 19.07 -8.25 22.09
CA ASP A 234 20.13 -8.24 23.12
C ASP A 234 21.11 -9.40 22.94
N HIS A 235 20.76 -10.39 22.11
CA HIS A 235 21.57 -11.57 21.81
C HIS A 235 22.25 -11.42 20.44
N PRO A 236 23.59 -11.41 20.36
CA PRO A 236 24.31 -11.20 19.10
C PRO A 236 23.92 -12.14 17.96
N GLU A 237 23.76 -13.43 18.26
CA GLU A 237 23.39 -14.45 17.26
C GLU A 237 21.97 -14.26 16.72
N VAL A 238 21.04 -13.86 17.60
CA VAL A 238 19.64 -13.61 17.23
C VAL A 238 19.54 -12.31 16.42
N LYS A 239 20.29 -11.28 16.81
CA LYS A 239 20.40 -10.04 16.04
C LYS A 239 20.94 -10.30 14.64
N ALA A 240 22.03 -11.06 14.51
CA ALA A 240 22.60 -11.42 13.21
C ALA A 240 21.60 -12.14 12.29
N LEU A 241 20.74 -13.00 12.86
CA LEU A 241 19.67 -13.66 12.10
C LEU A 241 18.58 -12.68 11.64
N ILE A 242 18.22 -11.70 12.48
CA ILE A 242 17.28 -10.64 12.11
C ILE A 242 17.87 -9.79 10.99
N ASP A 243 19.13 -9.37 11.12
CA ASP A 243 19.83 -8.56 10.12
C ASP A 243 19.89 -9.26 8.76
N ALA A 244 20.23 -10.57 8.76
CA ALA A 244 20.20 -11.38 7.53
C ALA A 244 18.80 -11.42 6.89
N LYS A 245 17.73 -11.50 7.69
CA LYS A 245 16.34 -11.47 7.20
C LYS A 245 15.95 -10.12 6.62
N LEU A 246 16.44 -9.02 7.19
CA LEU A 246 16.25 -7.67 6.66
C LEU A 246 16.99 -7.49 5.33
N ASP A 247 18.20 -8.02 5.21
CA ASP A 247 18.95 -8.02 3.94
C ASP A 247 18.24 -8.84 2.85
N GLU A 248 17.69 -10.00 3.19
CA GLU A 248 16.83 -10.77 2.28
C GLU A 248 15.60 -9.98 1.83
N ALA A 249 15.04 -9.14 2.72
CA ALA A 249 13.86 -8.33 2.44
C ALA A 249 14.11 -7.33 1.30
N SER A 250 15.32 -6.75 1.24
CA SER A 250 15.72 -5.81 0.18
C SER A 250 15.68 -6.46 -1.21
N LYS A 251 15.95 -7.78 -1.28
CA LYS A 251 15.97 -8.56 -2.50
C LYS A 251 14.60 -9.13 -2.88
N GLY A 252 13.69 -9.31 -1.93
CA GLY A 252 12.37 -9.91 -2.15
C GLY A 252 11.35 -9.00 -2.85
N SER A 253 10.43 -9.53 -3.65
CA SER A 253 9.39 -8.74 -4.35
C SER A 253 8.09 -8.55 -3.56
N ARG A 254 7.98 -9.16 -2.38
CA ARG A 254 6.75 -9.20 -1.57
C ARG A 254 6.81 -8.33 -0.32
N VAL A 255 7.79 -7.43 -0.24
CA VAL A 255 8.01 -6.59 0.93
C VAL A 255 7.38 -5.21 0.73
N SER A 256 6.59 -4.75 1.69
CA SER A 256 5.97 -3.42 1.61
C SER A 256 6.94 -2.36 2.13
N ALA A 257 7.30 -1.41 1.25
CA ALA A 257 8.33 -0.39 1.49
C ALA A 257 8.13 0.36 2.83
N PHE A 258 7.02 1.07 3.00
CA PHE A 258 6.80 1.93 4.18
C PHE A 258 6.53 1.18 5.49
N LYS A 259 6.23 -0.12 5.45
CA LYS A 259 6.15 -0.91 6.70
C LYS A 259 7.50 -1.06 7.38
N ALA A 260 8.59 -1.05 6.62
CA ALA A 260 9.93 -1.08 7.18
C ALA A 260 10.24 0.24 7.89
N GLN A 261 9.91 1.37 7.28
CA GLN A 261 10.11 2.71 7.84
C GLN A 261 9.28 2.94 9.12
N ILE A 262 7.98 2.69 9.08
CA ILE A 262 7.12 2.85 10.28
C ILE A 262 7.54 1.88 11.40
N ALA A 263 8.03 0.68 11.05
CA ALA A 263 8.55 -0.23 12.06
C ALA A 263 9.84 0.30 12.73
N ALA A 264 10.65 1.08 12.01
CA ALA A 264 11.79 1.79 12.58
C ALA A 264 11.33 2.94 13.49
N ASP A 265 10.36 3.74 13.08
CA ASP A 265 9.86 4.87 13.90
C ASP A 265 9.13 4.40 15.16
N ALA A 266 8.45 3.25 15.10
CA ALA A 266 7.67 2.71 16.21
C ALA A 266 8.50 1.96 17.27
N VAL A 267 9.80 1.77 17.03
CA VAL A 267 10.69 0.94 17.85
C VAL A 267 12.05 1.63 17.96
N GLU A 268 12.56 1.85 19.18
CA GLU A 268 13.92 2.39 19.37
C GLU A 268 14.99 1.38 18.91
N LEU A 269 15.25 1.28 17.62
CA LEU A 269 16.26 0.38 17.05
C LEU A 269 17.63 1.05 17.04
N ASP A 270 18.68 0.25 16.98
CA ASP A 270 20.02 0.77 16.73
C ASP A 270 20.16 1.31 15.30
N SER A 271 21.09 2.24 15.10
CA SER A 271 21.26 2.95 13.84
C SER A 271 21.52 2.02 12.64
N GLU A 272 22.17 0.88 12.86
CA GLU A 272 22.43 -0.10 11.80
C GLU A 272 21.12 -0.77 11.32
N THR A 273 20.28 -1.21 12.25
CA THR A 273 18.98 -1.82 11.92
C THR A 273 18.05 -0.83 11.21
N VAL A 274 18.06 0.44 11.62
CA VAL A 274 17.30 1.52 10.96
C VAL A 274 17.76 1.68 9.50
N ALA A 275 19.07 1.82 9.27
CA ALA A 275 19.62 1.96 7.92
C ALA A 275 19.27 0.76 7.01
N ARG A 276 19.24 -0.47 7.55
CA ARG A 276 18.80 -1.66 6.80
C ARG A 276 17.33 -1.58 6.40
N LEU A 277 16.43 -1.16 7.30
CA LEU A 277 15.01 -0.98 7.00
C LEU A 277 14.77 0.12 5.94
N GLU A 278 15.55 1.19 5.98
CA GLU A 278 15.52 2.24 4.96
C GLU A 278 15.99 1.72 3.60
N ASN A 279 17.08 0.95 3.55
CA ASN A 279 17.54 0.33 2.31
C ASN A 279 16.49 -0.62 1.70
N VAL A 280 15.81 -1.41 2.54
CA VAL A 280 14.68 -2.25 2.11
C VAL A 280 13.59 -1.38 1.47
N THR A 281 13.24 -0.27 2.11
CA THR A 281 12.24 0.69 1.59
C THR A 281 12.66 1.20 0.21
N ASN A 282 13.90 1.70 0.07
CA ASN A 282 14.42 2.27 -1.16
C ASN A 282 14.41 1.27 -2.33
N GLU A 283 14.89 0.04 -2.12
CA GLU A 283 14.92 -0.99 -3.16
C GLU A 283 13.51 -1.42 -3.61
N GLN A 284 12.53 -1.46 -2.69
CA GLN A 284 11.15 -1.74 -3.05
C GLN A 284 10.51 -0.61 -3.86
N VAL A 285 10.81 0.66 -3.55
CA VAL A 285 10.27 1.80 -4.29
C VAL A 285 10.88 1.85 -5.71
N LYS A 286 12.20 1.61 -5.87
CA LYS A 286 12.86 1.57 -7.20
C LYS A 286 12.23 0.54 -8.15
N ARG A 287 11.77 -0.60 -7.62
CA ARG A 287 11.10 -1.64 -8.43
C ARG A 287 9.76 -1.21 -9.01
N ARG A 288 9.12 -0.18 -8.46
CA ARG A 288 7.83 0.34 -8.95
C ARG A 288 7.96 1.24 -10.16
N GLY A 289 9.16 1.74 -10.40
CA GLY A 289 9.46 2.60 -11.52
C GLY A 289 10.51 3.64 -11.17
N VAL A 290 10.94 4.33 -12.20
CA VAL A 290 11.96 5.36 -12.13
C VAL A 290 11.37 6.64 -12.68
N ILE A 291 11.61 7.75 -11.99
CA ILE A 291 11.20 9.08 -12.45
C ILE A 291 12.30 9.58 -13.39
N THR A 292 12.01 9.57 -14.70
CA THR A 292 12.93 10.08 -15.73
C THR A 292 12.73 11.57 -16.03
N ARG A 293 11.69 12.17 -15.45
CA ARG A 293 11.28 13.56 -15.65
C ARG A 293 11.90 14.48 -14.61
N SER A 294 12.36 15.65 -15.06
CA SER A 294 12.80 16.71 -14.16
C SER A 294 11.63 17.18 -13.28
N THR A 295 11.84 17.25 -11.97
CA THR A 295 10.75 17.35 -10.98
C THR A 295 10.97 18.52 -10.03
N ALA A 296 9.93 19.33 -9.82
CA ALA A 296 9.87 20.25 -8.69
C ALA A 296 8.95 19.68 -7.60
N LEU A 297 9.35 19.82 -6.34
CA LEU A 297 8.52 19.55 -5.17
C LEU A 297 8.38 20.84 -4.35
N PHE A 298 7.17 21.35 -4.27
CA PHE A 298 6.81 22.52 -3.46
C PHE A 298 6.09 22.06 -2.19
N VAL A 299 6.64 22.42 -1.04
CA VAL A 299 6.15 22.02 0.27
C VAL A 299 5.64 23.25 1.00
N ASP A 300 4.34 23.29 1.22
CA ASP A 300 3.70 24.37 1.97
C ASP A 300 4.12 24.31 3.44
N LYS A 301 4.68 25.41 3.93
CA LYS A 301 5.02 25.63 5.34
C LYS A 301 4.26 26.82 5.92
N SER A 302 3.13 27.21 5.35
CA SER A 302 2.25 28.26 5.88
C SER A 302 1.62 27.84 7.22
N GLY A 303 0.89 28.76 7.86
CA GLY A 303 0.22 28.49 9.14
C GLY A 303 -0.65 27.24 9.06
N SER A 304 -0.51 26.33 10.04
CA SER A 304 -1.16 25.01 10.14
C SER A 304 -0.61 23.87 9.24
N MET A 305 0.40 24.13 8.41
CA MET A 305 0.91 23.15 7.43
C MET A 305 2.03 22.23 7.95
N GLN A 306 2.07 21.92 9.25
CA GLN A 306 3.04 20.94 9.78
C GLN A 306 2.92 19.58 9.09
N ASN A 307 1.68 19.16 8.77
CA ASN A 307 1.44 17.91 8.08
C ASN A 307 2.02 17.90 6.65
N ALA A 308 2.02 19.04 5.94
CA ALA A 308 2.65 19.12 4.63
C ALA A 308 4.17 19.07 4.72
N ILE A 309 4.78 19.63 5.77
CA ILE A 309 6.23 19.51 6.02
C ILE A 309 6.61 18.04 6.22
N GLU A 310 5.90 17.32 7.10
CA GLU A 310 6.18 15.88 7.33
C GLU A 310 5.98 15.05 6.06
N LEU A 311 4.89 15.29 5.34
CA LEU A 311 4.62 14.63 4.06
C LEU A 311 5.68 14.98 3.00
N GLY A 312 6.12 16.24 2.97
CA GLY A 312 7.13 16.75 2.06
C GLY A 312 8.47 16.06 2.24
N LYS A 313 8.90 15.79 3.49
CA LYS A 313 10.12 15.01 3.77
C LYS A 313 10.04 13.61 3.14
N GLN A 314 8.92 12.92 3.34
CA GLN A 314 8.73 11.57 2.82
C GLN A 314 8.64 11.53 1.29
N LEU A 315 7.94 12.49 0.68
CA LEU A 315 7.87 12.61 -0.78
C LEU A 315 9.24 12.97 -1.38
N ALA A 316 10.00 13.86 -0.74
CA ALA A 316 11.34 14.22 -1.20
C ALA A 316 12.28 13.00 -1.14
N ALA A 317 12.25 12.23 -0.05
CA ALA A 317 13.00 10.97 0.07
C ALA A 317 12.59 9.97 -1.02
N LEU A 318 11.28 9.73 -1.17
CA LEU A 318 10.74 8.82 -2.17
C LEU A 318 11.14 9.21 -3.60
N ILE A 319 10.98 10.48 -3.98
CA ILE A 319 11.29 10.97 -5.33
C ILE A 319 12.79 10.95 -5.57
N SER A 320 13.59 11.43 -4.61
CA SER A 320 15.06 11.46 -4.74
C SER A 320 15.67 10.06 -4.88
N GLY A 321 15.06 9.06 -4.23
CA GLY A 321 15.46 7.65 -4.29
C GLY A 321 15.21 6.98 -5.64
N ILE A 322 14.23 7.46 -6.42
CA ILE A 322 13.83 6.86 -7.70
C ILE A 322 13.99 7.77 -8.93
N THR A 323 14.42 9.02 -8.75
CA THR A 323 14.64 9.94 -9.88
C THR A 323 15.99 9.69 -10.56
N GLN A 324 15.99 9.71 -11.89
CA GLN A 324 17.17 9.79 -12.76
C GLN A 324 17.40 11.21 -13.30
N ALA A 325 16.43 12.10 -13.12
CA ALA A 325 16.51 13.50 -13.52
C ALA A 325 16.62 14.43 -12.30
N GLU A 326 16.79 15.72 -12.56
CA GLU A 326 16.93 16.75 -11.51
C GLU A 326 15.67 16.84 -10.64
N LEU A 327 15.89 17.02 -9.34
CA LEU A 327 14.85 17.27 -8.33
C LEU A 327 15.13 18.62 -7.66
N PHE A 328 14.19 19.55 -7.76
CA PHE A 328 14.25 20.84 -7.08
C PHE A 328 13.20 20.86 -5.97
N VAL A 329 13.63 21.07 -4.72
CA VAL A 329 12.72 21.12 -3.57
C VAL A 329 12.69 22.53 -2.99
N TYR A 330 11.48 23.05 -2.81
CA TYR A 330 11.24 24.33 -2.18
C TYR A 330 10.20 24.19 -1.08
N ALA A 331 10.51 24.66 0.12
CA ALA A 331 9.49 24.98 1.10
C ALA A 331 9.00 26.41 0.84
N PHE A 332 7.72 26.70 1.09
CA PHE A 332 7.18 28.04 0.85
C PHE A 332 6.17 28.48 1.91
N ASP A 333 6.18 29.77 2.20
CA ASP A 333 5.06 30.50 2.82
C ASP A 333 4.70 31.69 1.92
N THR A 334 4.99 32.93 2.31
CA THR A 334 5.03 34.08 1.40
C THR A 334 6.37 34.23 0.70
N MET A 335 7.40 33.47 1.12
CA MET A 335 8.74 33.43 0.54
C MET A 335 9.16 32.00 0.19
N PRO A 336 9.99 31.83 -0.86
CA PRO A 336 10.51 30.52 -1.25
C PRO A 336 11.81 30.20 -0.52
N TYR A 337 11.91 28.99 0.02
CA TYR A 337 13.09 28.46 0.71
C TYR A 337 13.58 27.22 -0.03
N THR A 338 14.77 27.29 -0.63
CA THR A 338 15.37 26.11 -1.27
C THR A 338 15.77 25.09 -0.20
N VAL A 339 15.36 23.83 -0.38
CA VAL A 339 15.70 22.72 0.50
C VAL A 339 16.58 21.75 -0.27
N THR A 340 17.79 21.49 0.25
CA THR A 340 18.76 20.60 -0.39
C THR A 340 19.23 19.58 0.63
N ALA A 341 19.00 18.30 0.34
CA ALA A 341 19.54 17.19 1.12
C ALA A 341 20.96 16.81 0.65
N GLN A 342 21.79 16.32 1.57
CA GLN A 342 23.14 15.81 1.27
C GLN A 342 23.12 14.39 0.71
N GLY A 343 21.98 13.72 0.79
CA GLY A 343 21.76 12.38 0.26
C GLY A 343 20.31 12.17 -0.15
N LYS A 344 19.92 10.90 -0.31
CA LYS A 344 18.61 10.49 -0.82
C LYS A 344 17.72 9.84 0.24
N GLU A 345 18.25 9.67 1.45
CA GLU A 345 17.58 8.94 2.52
C GLU A 345 16.59 9.85 3.27
N LEU A 346 15.60 9.26 3.95
CA LEU A 346 14.64 10.07 4.73
C LEU A 346 15.36 10.91 5.77
N THR A 347 16.34 10.35 6.47
CA THR A 347 17.14 11.08 7.47
C THR A 347 17.88 12.29 6.88
N ASP A 348 18.33 12.23 5.63
CA ASP A 348 18.95 13.38 4.95
C ASP A 348 17.93 14.49 4.68
N TRP A 349 16.72 14.11 4.27
CA TRP A 349 15.62 15.05 4.07
C TRP A 349 15.10 15.61 5.39
N GLU A 350 15.01 14.82 6.45
CA GLU A 350 14.67 15.30 7.80
C GLU A 350 15.66 16.38 8.27
N ARG A 351 16.97 16.15 8.09
CA ARG A 351 18.00 17.15 8.37
C ARG A 351 17.85 18.39 7.48
N ALA A 352 17.55 18.21 6.19
CA ALA A 352 17.35 19.33 5.27
C ALA A 352 16.15 20.21 5.66
N PHE A 353 15.10 19.60 6.21
CA PHE A 353 13.89 20.29 6.68
C PHE A 353 13.96 20.75 8.16
N GLN A 354 15.04 20.49 8.90
CA GLN A 354 15.09 20.67 10.37
C GLN A 354 14.78 22.09 10.88
N HIS A 355 14.97 23.11 10.03
CA HIS A 355 14.71 24.51 10.37
C HIS A 355 13.48 25.09 9.65
N ILE A 356 12.77 24.26 8.88
CA ILE A 356 11.54 24.62 8.20
C ILE A 356 10.37 24.41 9.16
N ASN A 357 9.79 25.49 9.64
CA ASN A 357 8.67 25.47 10.58
C ASN A 357 7.42 26.10 9.94
N ALA A 358 6.25 25.56 10.32
CA ALA A 358 4.97 26.07 9.86
C ALA A 358 4.72 27.50 10.38
N GLY A 359 4.35 28.42 9.48
CA GLY A 359 4.08 29.82 9.81
C GLY A 359 4.02 30.72 8.57
N GLY A 360 3.38 31.88 8.70
CA GLY A 360 3.20 32.83 7.60
C GLY A 360 1.94 32.60 6.77
N GLY A 361 1.77 33.45 5.74
CA GLY A 361 0.73 33.30 4.72
C GLY A 361 1.11 32.31 3.63
N THR A 362 0.25 32.17 2.62
CA THR A 362 0.39 31.12 1.59
C THR A 362 0.51 31.77 0.21
N SER A 363 1.71 31.72 -0.37
CA SER A 363 2.02 32.07 -1.76
C SER A 363 2.68 30.88 -2.43
N ILE A 364 1.89 30.11 -3.18
CA ILE A 364 2.37 28.92 -3.89
C ILE A 364 3.23 29.36 -5.09
N GLY A 365 2.86 30.46 -5.75
CA GLY A 365 3.58 31.01 -6.88
C GLY A 365 5.01 31.47 -6.57
N CYS A 366 5.34 31.78 -5.31
CA CYS A 366 6.68 32.28 -4.97
C CYS A 366 7.79 31.25 -5.25
N ALA A 367 7.51 29.95 -5.05
CA ALA A 367 8.45 28.87 -5.34
C ALA A 367 8.72 28.76 -6.85
N LEU A 368 7.66 28.81 -7.66
CA LEU A 368 7.80 28.76 -9.11
C LEU A 368 8.48 30.02 -9.67
N GLU A 369 8.23 31.18 -9.07
CA GLU A 369 8.88 32.44 -9.47
C GLU A 369 10.38 32.42 -9.16
N ALA A 370 10.78 31.82 -8.03
CA ALA A 370 12.18 31.59 -7.73
C ALA A 370 12.84 30.64 -8.74
N MET A 371 12.16 29.55 -9.11
CA MET A 371 12.63 28.65 -10.16
C MET A 371 12.79 29.36 -11.50
N ARG A 372 11.81 30.19 -11.88
CA ARG A 372 11.83 31.00 -13.11
C ARG A 372 13.07 31.88 -13.16
N LYS A 373 13.30 32.68 -12.10
CA LYS A 373 14.47 33.57 -11.99
C LYS A 373 15.80 32.80 -12.01
N LYS A 374 15.84 31.60 -11.44
CA LYS A 374 17.01 30.72 -11.45
C LYS A 374 17.14 29.88 -12.73
N ARG A 375 16.20 29.99 -13.67
CA ARG A 375 16.11 29.20 -14.91
C ARG A 375 16.13 27.69 -14.66
N GLN A 376 15.51 27.25 -13.57
CA GLN A 376 15.31 25.84 -13.26
C GLN A 376 14.11 25.32 -14.05
N ILE A 377 14.34 24.42 -15.00
CA ILE A 377 13.34 23.92 -15.96
C ILE A 377 12.90 22.52 -15.52
N VAL A 378 11.60 22.30 -15.36
CA VAL A 378 11.04 21.00 -14.95
C VAL A 378 9.89 20.53 -15.83
N ASP A 379 9.74 19.22 -15.99
CA ASP A 379 8.64 18.58 -16.71
C ASP A 379 7.42 18.31 -15.81
N GLN A 380 7.63 18.26 -14.50
CA GLN A 380 6.56 18.03 -13.52
C GLN A 380 6.74 18.85 -12.24
N ILE A 381 5.63 19.30 -11.66
CA ILE A 381 5.57 20.07 -10.42
C ILE A 381 4.61 19.35 -9.46
N LEU A 382 5.13 18.92 -8.31
CA LEU A 382 4.37 18.34 -7.21
C LEU A 382 4.21 19.41 -6.12
N ILE A 383 2.98 19.70 -5.70
CA ILE A 383 2.67 20.75 -4.73
C ILE A 383 1.96 20.13 -3.53
N VAL A 384 2.56 20.20 -2.35
CA VAL A 384 1.96 19.71 -1.10
C VAL A 384 1.38 20.90 -0.34
N THR A 385 0.05 21.03 -0.30
CA THR A 385 -0.63 22.24 0.23
C THR A 385 -2.08 21.92 0.62
N ASP A 386 -2.78 22.84 1.28
CA ASP A 386 -4.23 22.85 1.45
C ASP A 386 -4.98 23.67 0.37
N GLU A 387 -4.24 24.25 -0.59
CA GLU A 387 -4.69 25.16 -1.65
C GLU A 387 -5.19 26.54 -1.16
N GLY A 388 -4.87 26.92 0.08
CA GLY A 388 -5.23 28.21 0.68
C GLY A 388 -4.42 29.41 0.19
N GLU A 389 -4.04 29.47 -1.09
CA GLU A 389 -3.22 30.56 -1.63
C GLU A 389 -3.91 31.92 -1.43
N ASN A 390 -3.27 32.79 -0.66
CA ASN A 390 -3.83 34.08 -0.23
C ASN A 390 -2.88 35.26 -0.43
N SER A 391 -1.66 35.00 -0.91
CA SER A 391 -0.60 36.00 -1.06
C SER A 391 0.05 35.90 -2.44
N ALA A 392 0.29 37.05 -3.05
CA ALA A 392 1.01 37.14 -4.32
C ALA A 392 2.52 36.80 -4.14
N PRO A 393 3.18 36.27 -5.18
CA PRO A 393 2.64 36.00 -6.51
C PRO A 393 1.78 34.72 -6.54
N TYR A 394 0.69 34.75 -7.33
CA TYR A 394 -0.24 33.62 -7.45
C TYR A 394 0.27 32.57 -8.44
N PHE A 395 0.15 31.28 -8.09
CA PHE A 395 0.75 30.20 -8.87
C PHE A 395 0.26 30.17 -10.33
N GLY A 396 -1.05 30.32 -10.58
CA GLY A 396 -1.57 30.25 -11.95
C GLY A 396 -1.04 31.37 -12.87
N GLU A 397 -0.67 32.53 -12.34
CA GLU A 397 -0.08 33.62 -13.12
C GLU A 397 1.41 33.36 -13.42
N VAL A 398 2.15 32.94 -12.39
CA VAL A 398 3.56 32.58 -12.51
C VAL A 398 3.73 31.37 -13.43
N TYR A 399 2.86 30.37 -13.34
CA TYR A 399 2.89 29.17 -14.18
C TYR A 399 2.76 29.51 -15.65
N LYS A 400 1.82 30.39 -16.01
CA LYS A 400 1.67 30.86 -17.40
C LYS A 400 2.94 31.55 -17.89
N THR A 401 3.52 32.43 -17.07
CA THR A 401 4.76 33.15 -17.41
C THR A 401 5.93 32.19 -17.59
N TYR A 402 6.06 31.22 -16.68
CA TYR A 402 7.08 30.17 -16.72
C TYR A 402 6.97 29.31 -17.99
N CYS A 403 5.75 28.87 -18.33
CA CYS A 403 5.50 28.10 -19.56
C CYS A 403 5.85 28.88 -20.82
N GLN A 404 5.50 30.17 -20.87
CA GLN A 404 5.81 31.03 -22.01
C GLN A 404 7.32 31.29 -22.15
N GLU A 405 7.99 31.57 -21.04
CA GLU A 405 9.43 31.88 -21.03
C GLU A 405 10.29 30.70 -21.45
N PHE A 406 9.94 29.48 -21.00
CA PHE A 406 10.73 28.28 -21.27
C PHE A 406 10.14 27.36 -22.36
N SER A 407 9.00 27.72 -22.95
CA SER A 407 8.32 26.93 -23.99
C SER A 407 8.04 25.48 -23.58
N ILE A 408 7.57 25.30 -22.34
CA ILE A 408 7.23 24.00 -21.75
C ILE A 408 5.84 24.05 -21.11
N THR A 409 5.29 22.89 -20.76
CA THR A 409 4.02 22.78 -20.03
C THR A 409 4.14 21.68 -18.98
N PRO A 410 4.72 22.00 -17.80
CA PRO A 410 4.92 21.02 -16.74
C PRO A 410 3.59 20.44 -16.27
N ASN A 411 3.52 19.12 -16.04
CA ASN A 411 2.36 18.52 -15.38
C ASN A 411 2.31 18.96 -13.92
N VAL A 412 1.14 19.40 -13.44
CA VAL A 412 0.97 19.80 -12.03
C VAL A 412 0.23 18.70 -11.26
N VAL A 413 0.79 18.27 -10.14
CA VAL A 413 0.16 17.33 -9.22
C VAL A 413 0.05 18.01 -7.85
N ILE A 414 -1.16 18.16 -7.33
CA ILE A 414 -1.45 18.77 -6.04
C ILE A 414 -1.71 17.66 -5.02
N VAL A 415 -0.88 17.56 -4.00
CA VAL A 415 -1.06 16.69 -2.84
C VAL A 415 -1.71 17.50 -1.72
N ARG A 416 -3.03 17.38 -1.62
CA ARG A 416 -3.88 18.04 -0.64
C ARG A 416 -3.67 17.44 0.75
N VAL A 417 -3.48 18.29 1.75
CA VAL A 417 -3.28 17.88 3.14
C VAL A 417 -4.22 18.66 4.06
N GLY A 418 -4.77 18.01 5.09
CA GLY A 418 -5.62 18.68 6.08
C GLY A 418 -6.98 19.12 5.52
N GLY A 419 -7.48 20.26 5.99
CA GLY A 419 -8.72 20.87 5.49
C GLY A 419 -8.43 21.69 4.23
N TYR A 420 -8.60 21.07 3.07
CA TYR A 420 -8.22 21.68 1.79
C TYR A 420 -9.40 22.32 1.04
N GLY A 421 -9.08 23.35 0.25
CA GLY A 421 -9.96 23.91 -0.76
C GLY A 421 -9.77 23.26 -2.14
N ASN A 422 -10.26 23.92 -3.18
CA ASN A 422 -10.06 23.54 -4.58
C ASN A 422 -9.69 24.75 -5.47
N TRP A 423 -9.20 25.82 -4.85
CA TRP A 423 -9.01 27.10 -5.51
C TRP A 423 -7.93 27.03 -6.59
N LEU A 424 -6.78 26.44 -6.27
CA LEU A 424 -5.65 26.32 -7.19
C LEU A 424 -6.01 25.36 -8.34
N GLU A 425 -6.59 24.21 -8.02
CA GLU A 425 -7.11 23.26 -9.01
C GLU A 425 -8.08 23.96 -9.98
N SER A 426 -9.04 24.70 -9.44
CA SER A 426 -10.06 25.41 -10.25
C SER A 426 -9.42 26.48 -11.14
N GLN A 427 -8.41 27.19 -10.65
CA GLN A 427 -7.68 28.20 -11.42
C GLN A 427 -6.92 27.54 -12.59
N LEU A 428 -6.19 26.46 -12.34
CA LEU A 428 -5.42 25.74 -13.37
C LEU A 428 -6.34 25.10 -14.42
N LYS A 429 -7.46 24.50 -14.00
CA LYS A 429 -8.48 23.97 -14.92
C LYS A 429 -9.09 25.05 -15.81
N LYS A 430 -9.39 26.23 -15.27
CA LYS A 430 -9.87 27.39 -16.06
C LYS A 430 -8.85 27.84 -17.11
N GLN A 431 -7.57 27.66 -16.84
CA GLN A 431 -6.48 27.95 -17.76
C GLN A 431 -6.18 26.81 -18.75
N LEU A 432 -6.93 25.69 -18.68
CA LEU A 432 -6.70 24.47 -19.45
C LEU A 432 -5.32 23.84 -19.17
N THR A 433 -4.76 24.09 -17.99
CA THR A 433 -3.51 23.49 -17.54
C THR A 433 -3.76 22.05 -17.04
N PRO A 434 -2.94 21.06 -17.43
CA PRO A 434 -3.00 19.72 -16.86
C PRO A 434 -2.71 19.76 -15.36
N VAL A 435 -3.73 19.47 -14.54
CA VAL A 435 -3.62 19.37 -13.10
C VAL A 435 -4.26 18.07 -12.60
N GLU A 436 -3.55 17.38 -11.73
CA GLU A 436 -4.04 16.22 -10.98
C GLU A 436 -4.06 16.56 -9.50
N THR A 437 -5.04 16.05 -8.75
CA THR A 437 -5.16 16.31 -7.32
C THR A 437 -5.25 15.01 -6.55
N PHE A 438 -4.49 14.90 -5.49
CA PHE A 438 -4.42 13.79 -4.55
C PHE A 438 -4.85 14.28 -3.18
N ALA A 439 -5.64 13.50 -2.43
CA ALA A 439 -5.95 13.83 -1.04
C ALA A 439 -5.18 12.89 -0.09
N PHE A 440 -4.30 13.48 0.74
CA PHE A 440 -3.57 12.75 1.77
C PHE A 440 -4.31 12.82 3.12
N THR A 441 -4.78 11.67 3.59
CA THR A 441 -5.54 11.56 4.84
C THR A 441 -4.69 11.11 6.03
N GLY A 442 -3.36 11.22 5.95
CA GLY A 442 -2.45 10.80 7.01
C GLY A 442 -1.95 9.36 6.92
N ASP A 443 -2.39 8.58 5.93
CA ASP A 443 -1.92 7.21 5.75
C ASP A 443 -0.70 7.13 4.83
N TYR A 444 0.49 7.16 5.45
CA TYR A 444 1.76 7.01 4.75
C TYR A 444 1.91 5.67 3.99
N TYR A 445 1.10 4.64 4.28
CA TYR A 445 1.09 3.39 3.51
C TYR A 445 0.65 3.58 2.05
N SER A 446 -0.06 4.66 1.73
CA SER A 446 -0.57 4.90 0.38
C SER A 446 0.35 5.74 -0.51
N LEU A 447 1.43 6.33 0.03
CA LEU A 447 2.38 7.14 -0.75
C LEU A 447 3.01 6.39 -1.93
N PRO A 448 3.36 5.10 -1.83
CA PRO A 448 3.86 4.35 -2.98
C PRO A 448 2.87 4.26 -4.15
N ASN A 449 1.58 4.48 -3.92
CA ASN A 449 0.59 4.52 -4.99
C ASN A 449 0.69 5.81 -5.82
N LEU A 450 1.40 6.85 -5.35
CA LEU A 450 1.73 8.05 -6.15
C LEU A 450 2.81 7.76 -7.20
N VAL A 451 3.71 6.80 -6.96
CA VAL A 451 4.83 6.49 -7.87
C VAL A 451 4.34 6.26 -9.31
N PRO A 452 3.29 5.44 -9.55
CA PRO A 452 2.66 5.32 -10.86
C PRO A 452 2.33 6.62 -11.60
N PHE A 453 1.92 7.67 -10.90
CA PHE A 453 1.53 8.96 -11.48
C PHE A 453 2.76 9.81 -11.78
N LEU A 454 3.80 9.70 -10.96
CA LEU A 454 5.05 10.45 -11.12
C LEU A 454 5.98 9.86 -12.19
N THR A 455 5.88 8.56 -12.48
CA THR A 455 6.77 7.87 -13.42
C THR A 455 6.28 7.91 -14.87
N ARG A 456 4.99 8.12 -15.11
CA ARG A 456 4.40 8.07 -16.47
C ARG A 456 4.38 9.45 -17.13
N PRO A 457 4.84 9.58 -18.39
CA PRO A 457 4.85 10.85 -19.13
C PRO A 457 3.48 11.55 -19.20
N SER A 458 2.40 10.79 -19.34
CA SER A 458 1.04 11.34 -19.28
C SER A 458 0.04 10.41 -18.60
N ARG A 459 -1.07 11.00 -18.15
CA ARG A 459 -2.22 10.24 -17.64
C ARG A 459 -2.84 9.33 -18.70
N LEU A 460 -2.81 9.75 -19.96
CA LEU A 460 -3.34 8.95 -21.06
C LEU A 460 -2.62 7.61 -21.15
N GLU A 461 -1.29 7.59 -20.96
CA GLU A 461 -0.51 6.36 -20.96
C GLU A 461 -0.87 5.45 -19.79
N LEU A 462 -1.11 6.00 -18.59
CA LEU A 462 -1.61 5.19 -17.46
C LEU A 462 -2.96 4.56 -17.80
N LEU A 463 -3.89 5.33 -18.38
CA LEU A 463 -5.20 4.83 -18.77
C LEU A 463 -5.10 3.77 -19.88
N MET A 464 -4.20 3.95 -20.85
CA MET A 464 -3.93 2.98 -21.90
C MET A 464 -3.34 1.70 -21.32
N GLU A 465 -2.34 1.79 -20.44
CA GLU A 465 -1.75 0.63 -19.76
C GLU A 465 -2.80 -0.15 -18.95
N ILE A 466 -3.70 0.57 -18.26
CA ILE A 466 -4.82 -0.06 -17.57
C ILE A 466 -5.67 -0.82 -18.58
N LEU A 467 -6.13 -0.19 -19.66
CA LEU A 467 -6.98 -0.82 -20.67
C LEU A 467 -6.31 -1.98 -21.41
N ASP A 468 -4.99 -1.94 -21.60
CA ASP A 468 -4.19 -3.01 -22.19
C ASP A 468 -4.00 -4.20 -21.24
N THR A 469 -4.31 -4.05 -19.95
CA THR A 469 -4.18 -5.12 -18.96
C THR A 469 -5.27 -6.18 -19.17
N ALA A 470 -4.92 -7.30 -19.78
CA ALA A 470 -5.88 -8.37 -20.11
C ALA A 470 -6.67 -8.91 -18.89
N LEU A 471 -7.99 -9.08 -19.08
CA LEU A 471 -8.87 -9.75 -18.13
C LEU A 471 -8.59 -11.26 -18.09
N PRO A 472 -8.40 -11.87 -16.90
CA PRO A 472 -8.17 -13.30 -16.81
C PRO A 472 -9.45 -14.07 -17.14
N VAL A 473 -9.27 -15.15 -17.90
CA VAL A 473 -10.35 -16.05 -18.30
C VAL A 473 -10.39 -17.23 -17.33
N ARG A 474 -11.60 -17.61 -16.92
CA ARG A 474 -11.81 -18.79 -16.09
C ARG A 474 -11.59 -20.05 -16.94
N ASN A 475 -10.64 -20.90 -16.54
CA ASN A 475 -10.51 -22.23 -17.11
C ASN A 475 -11.69 -23.11 -16.65
N ASN A 476 -12.35 -23.78 -17.59
CA ASN A 476 -13.55 -24.59 -17.33
C ASN A 476 -13.27 -25.96 -16.71
N ASN A 477 -11.99 -26.33 -16.53
CA ASN A 477 -11.61 -27.59 -15.87
C ASN A 477 -11.98 -27.60 -14.40
#